data_AF-A0A183CG38-F1
#
_entry.id   AF-A0A183CG38-F1
#
_cell.length_a   1.000
_cell.length_b   1.000
_cell.length_c   1.000
_cell.angle_alpha   90.00
_cell.angle_beta   90.00
_cell.angle_gamma   90.00
#
_symmetry.space_group_name_H-M   'P 1'
#
loop_
_entity.id
_entity.type
_entity.pdbx_description
1 polymer ?
#
loop_
_entity_poly.entity_id
_entity_poly.type
_entity_poly.pdbx_seq_one_letter_code
_entity_poly.pdbx_strand_id
1 'polypeptide(L)'
;MMDGTRAILITFSIAFELLGICFTIYAILSSAWQTANLDNSLHEHGLWLDCIVQNKNRNFNFSESTRCYYKFDFERNYGNFDPEYLATAEVGRHRFFRWQKSVIILLVK
;
A
#
# COMPACT_ATOMS: atom_id res chain seq x y z
N MET A 1 -0.21 20.55 42.04
CA MET A 1 0.83 21.08 41.14
C MET A 1 1.45 19.89 40.42
N MET A 2 1.39 19.85 39.09
CA MET A 2 2.04 18.79 38.31
C MET A 2 3.51 19.16 38.13
N ASP A 3 4.44 18.29 38.54
CA ASP A 3 5.88 18.54 38.38
C ASP A 3 6.22 18.82 36.91
N GLY A 4 7.02 19.85 36.65
CA GLY A 4 7.38 20.28 35.29
C GLY A 4 7.94 19.15 34.44
N THR A 5 8.75 18.27 35.01
CA THR A 5 9.29 17.08 34.34
C THR A 5 8.19 16.10 33.92
N ARG A 6 7.15 15.90 34.74
CA ARG A 6 6.02 15.00 34.42
C ARG A 6 5.18 15.57 33.30
N ALA A 7 4.95 16.89 33.29
CA ALA A 7 4.22 17.57 32.22
C ALA A 7 4.95 17.48 30.86
N ILE A 8 6.27 17.61 30.87
CA ILE A 8 7.10 17.47 29.66
C ILE A 8 7.01 16.05 29.10
N LEU A 9 7.19 15.04 29.96
CA LEU A 9 7.13 13.64 29.54
C LEU A 9 5.78 13.27 28.93
N ILE A 10 4.67 13.66 29.55
CA ILE A 10 3.32 13.40 29.03
C ILE A 10 3.12 14.06 27.67
N THR A 11 3.56 15.31 27.52
CA THR A 11 3.46 16.04 26.25
C THR A 11 4.20 15.30 25.12
N PHE A 12 5.44 14.86 25.38
CA PHE A 12 6.20 14.10 24.39
C PHE A 12 5.57 12.74 24.09
N SER A 13 5.08 12.03 25.11
CA SER A 13 4.38 10.76 24.92
C SER A 13 3.17 10.92 24.00
N ILE A 14 2.31 11.91 24.25
CA ILE A 14 1.14 12.20 23.41
C ILE A 14 1.58 12.56 21.99
N ALA A 15 2.61 13.40 21.83
CA ALA A 15 3.11 13.78 20.51
C ALA A 15 3.63 12.58 19.71
N PHE A 16 4.39 11.68 20.35
CA PHE A 16 4.88 10.46 19.71
C PHE A 16 3.76 9.49 19.36
N GLU A 17 2.75 9.36 20.21
CA GLU A 17 1.58 8.52 19.94
C GLU A 17 0.80 9.02 18.72
N LEU A 18 0.55 10.34 18.63
CA LEU A 18 -0.10 10.94 17.46
C LEU A 18 0.71 10.74 16.17
N LEU A 19 2.04 10.89 16.23
CA LEU A 19 2.91 10.60 15.09
C LEU A 19 2.86 9.13 14.69
N GLY A 20 2.86 8.21 15.66
CA GLY A 20 2.72 6.77 15.43
C GLY A 20 1.41 6.43 14.73
N ILE A 21 0.30 7.04 15.16
CA ILE A 21 -1.02 6.88 14.52
C ILE A 21 -0.97 7.37 13.07
N CYS A 22 -0.42 8.57 12.82
CA CYS A 22 -0.28 9.11 11.47
C CYS A 22 0.55 8.19 10.54
N PHE A 23 1.69 7.69 11.01
CA PHE A 23 2.51 6.77 10.23
C PHE A 23 1.81 5.43 9.99
N THR A 24 1.03 4.94 10.95
CA THR A 24 0.26 3.71 10.80
C THR A 24 -0.82 3.86 9.74
N ILE A 25 -1.58 4.97 9.76
CA ILE A 25 -2.57 5.28 8.73
C ILE A 25 -1.90 5.40 7.36
N TYR A 26 -0.77 6.13 7.28
CA TYR A 26 -0.02 6.26 6.04
C TYR A 26 0.46 4.91 5.51
N ALA A 27 1.00 4.05 6.37
CA ALA A 27 1.43 2.71 5.99
C ALA A 27 0.26 1.88 5.46
N ILE A 28 -0.90 1.88 6.13
CA ILE A 28 -2.10 1.14 5.68
C ILE A 28 -2.54 1.60 4.29
N LEU A 29 -2.51 2.91 4.01
CA LEU A 29 -2.98 3.49 2.76
C LEU A 29 -1.92 3.45 1.63
N SER A 30 -0.65 3.28 1.96
CA SER A 30 0.44 3.29 0.97
C SER A 30 0.48 2.03 0.10
N SER A 31 0.85 2.20 -1.18
CA SER A 31 1.17 1.11 -2.12
C SER A 31 2.57 0.52 -1.93
N ALA A 32 3.45 1.18 -1.17
CA ALA A 32 4.88 0.88 -1.14
C ALA A 32 5.31 -0.27 -0.20
N TRP A 33 4.44 -1.26 0.07
CA TRP A 33 4.78 -2.38 0.94
C TRP A 33 5.75 -3.36 0.29
N GLN A 34 5.56 -3.60 -1.01
CA GLN A 34 6.41 -4.43 -1.82
C GLN A 34 6.60 -3.78 -3.18
N THR A 35 7.85 -3.53 -3.57
CA THR A 35 8.17 -2.98 -4.90
C THR A 35 8.86 -4.04 -5.75
N ALA A 36 8.43 -4.16 -7.00
CA ALA A 36 8.98 -5.08 -7.98
C ALA A 36 9.23 -4.35 -9.30
N ASN A 37 10.40 -4.56 -9.91
CA ASN A 37 10.72 -3.96 -11.21
C ASN A 37 10.58 -5.03 -12.29
N LEU A 38 9.67 -4.80 -13.25
CA LEU A 38 9.40 -5.71 -14.35
C LEU A 38 9.28 -4.90 -15.64
N ASP A 39 10.04 -5.26 -16.67
CA ASP A 39 9.94 -4.71 -18.03
C ASP A 39 9.88 -3.17 -18.12
N ASN A 40 10.79 -2.47 -17.43
CA ASN A 40 10.83 -1.00 -17.32
C ASN A 40 9.58 -0.38 -16.68
N SER A 41 8.86 -1.14 -15.86
CA SER A 41 7.80 -0.65 -14.99
C SER A 41 8.04 -1.08 -13.54
N LEU A 42 7.88 -0.13 -12.63
CA LEU A 42 7.91 -0.35 -11.20
C LEU A 42 6.50 -0.66 -10.73
N HIS A 43 6.31 -1.85 -10.19
CA HIS A 43 5.08 -2.30 -9.56
C HIS A 43 5.20 -2.12 -8.05
N GLU A 44 4.26 -1.41 -7.46
CA GLU A 44 4.13 -1.24 -6.03
C GLU A 44 2.86 -1.95 -5.55
N HIS A 45 3.02 -2.87 -4.60
CA HIS A 45 1.94 -3.66 -4.06
C HIS A 45 1.70 -3.30 -2.60
N GLY A 46 0.59 -2.61 -2.33
CA GLY A 46 0.17 -2.20 -1.00
C GLY A 46 -0.82 -3.17 -0.36
N LEU A 47 -1.37 -2.76 0.78
CA LEU A 47 -2.42 -3.52 1.45
C LEU A 47 -3.73 -3.51 0.63
N TRP A 48 -4.10 -2.34 0.11
CA TRP A 48 -5.36 -2.10 -0.60
C TRP A 48 -5.18 -1.70 -2.08
N LEU A 49 -4.03 -1.12 -2.41
CA LEU A 49 -3.75 -0.54 -3.72
C LEU A 49 -2.58 -1.26 -4.36
N ASP A 50 -2.66 -1.50 -5.66
CA ASP A 50 -1.52 -1.88 -6.48
C ASP A 50 -1.28 -0.75 -7.51
N CYS A 51 -0.07 -0.23 -7.56
CA CYS A 51 0.32 0.85 -8.46
C CYS A 51 1.37 0.36 -9.46
N ILE A 52 1.28 0.83 -10.69
CA ILE A 52 2.24 0.55 -11.75
C ILE A 52 2.76 1.89 -12.25
N VAL A 53 4.06 2.07 -12.12
CA VAL A 53 4.80 3.26 -12.53
C VAL A 53 5.63 2.88 -13.75
N GLN A 54 5.22 3.32 -14.93
CA GLN A 54 5.99 3.05 -16.15
C GLN A 54 7.18 4.01 -16.25
N ASN A 55 8.39 3.47 -16.22
CA ASN A 55 9.60 4.23 -16.41
C ASN A 55 10.01 4.21 -17.89
N LYS A 56 9.43 5.12 -18.69
CA LYS A 56 9.82 5.29 -20.10
C LYS A 56 11.19 5.98 -20.17
N ASN A 57 12.26 5.20 -20.18
CA ASN A 57 13.58 5.75 -20.49
C ASN A 57 13.69 6.12 -21.98
N ARG A 58 14.19 7.36 -22.21
CA ARG A 58 14.88 7.90 -23.41
C ARG A 58 14.21 9.01 -24.22
N ASN A 59 13.39 9.90 -23.65
CA ASN A 59 13.28 11.28 -24.15
C ASN A 59 12.62 12.16 -23.08
N PHE A 60 13.13 13.38 -22.93
CA PHE A 60 12.90 14.38 -21.89
C PHE A 60 11.45 14.91 -21.73
N ASN A 61 10.44 14.04 -21.77
CA ASN A 61 9.05 14.40 -21.45
C ASN A 61 8.63 13.62 -20.20
N PHE A 62 8.71 14.29 -19.05
CA PHE A 62 8.28 13.85 -17.73
C PHE A 62 6.76 13.59 -17.73
N SER A 63 6.35 12.42 -18.20
CA SER A 63 4.99 11.89 -18.05
C SER A 63 5.12 10.46 -17.58
N GLU A 64 5.51 10.34 -16.31
CA GLU A 64 5.46 9.08 -15.59
C GLU A 64 3.98 8.71 -15.46
N SER A 65 3.53 7.72 -16.22
CA SER A 65 2.15 7.25 -16.15
C SER A 65 2.05 6.30 -14.96
N THR A 66 1.71 6.86 -13.81
CA THR A 66 1.37 6.09 -12.62
C THR A 66 -0.10 5.68 -12.69
N ARG A 67 -0.37 4.39 -12.73
CA ARG A 67 -1.73 3.83 -12.69
C ARG A 67 -1.89 3.01 -11.43
N CYS A 68 -2.80 3.44 -10.57
CA CYS A 68 -3.13 2.75 -9.34
C CYS A 68 -4.51 2.13 -9.43
N TYR A 69 -4.62 0.91 -8.93
CA TYR A 69 -5.81 0.09 -8.98
C TYR A 69 -6.15 -0.41 -7.57
N TYR A 70 -7.43 -0.49 -7.27
CA TYR A 70 -7.86 -1.14 -6.04
C TYR A 70 -7.69 -2.64 -6.17
N LYS A 71 -6.95 -3.24 -5.24
CA LYS A 71 -6.55 -4.66 -5.25
C LYS A 71 -7.73 -5.63 -5.38
N PHE A 72 -8.90 -5.25 -4.88
CA PHE A 72 -10.10 -6.08 -4.89
C PHE A 72 -11.15 -5.67 -5.94
N ASP A 73 -10.87 -4.66 -6.78
CA ASP A 73 -11.76 -4.24 -7.88
C ASP A 73 -11.43 -5.00 -9.17
N PHE A 74 -11.69 -6.31 -9.16
CA PHE A 74 -11.24 -7.20 -10.23
C PHE A 74 -11.95 -6.97 -11.56
N GLU A 75 -13.27 -6.79 -11.54
CA GLU A 75 -14.08 -6.66 -12.76
C GLU A 75 -13.68 -5.45 -13.59
N ARG A 76 -13.36 -4.33 -12.92
CA ARG A 76 -12.90 -3.10 -13.59
C ARG A 76 -11.50 -3.24 -14.19
N ASN A 77 -10.63 -4.02 -13.55
CA ASN A 77 -9.22 -4.12 -13.93
C ASN A 77 -8.94 -5.26 -14.93
N TYR A 78 -9.75 -6.32 -14.91
CA TYR A 78 -9.51 -7.54 -15.68
C TYR A 78 -10.69 -8.03 -16.54
N GLY A 79 -11.80 -7.27 -16.59
CA GLY A 79 -13.02 -7.69 -17.30
C GLY A 79 -12.88 -7.98 -18.81
N ASN A 80 -11.76 -7.61 -19.43
CA ASN A 80 -11.49 -7.84 -20.87
C ASN A 80 -10.35 -8.85 -21.15
N PHE A 81 -9.84 -9.56 -20.14
CA PHE A 81 -8.78 -10.56 -20.34
C PHE A 81 -9.33 -11.91 -20.80
N ASP A 82 -8.45 -12.77 -21.33
CA ASP A 82 -8.82 -14.13 -21.73
C ASP A 82 -9.37 -14.96 -20.55
N PRO A 83 -10.37 -15.82 -20.77
CA PRO A 83 -11.04 -16.60 -19.73
C PRO A 83 -10.10 -17.53 -18.94
N GLU A 84 -9.01 -17.99 -19.54
CA GLU A 84 -7.99 -18.83 -18.89
C GLU A 84 -7.12 -18.04 -17.90
N TYR A 85 -6.73 -16.80 -18.26
CA TYR A 85 -6.04 -15.86 -17.37
C TYR A 85 -6.95 -15.39 -16.24
N LEU A 86 -8.23 -15.18 -16.55
CA LEU A 86 -9.29 -14.84 -15.61
C LEU A 86 -9.43 -15.86 -14.47
N ALA A 87 -9.37 -17.17 -14.77
CA ALA A 87 -9.51 -18.23 -13.78
C ALA A 87 -8.28 -18.31 -12.83
N THR A 88 -7.08 -18.09 -13.35
CA THR A 88 -5.87 -18.06 -12.52
C THR A 88 -5.83 -16.81 -11.63
N ALA A 89 -6.23 -15.67 -12.19
CA ALA A 89 -6.37 -14.43 -11.44
C ALA A 89 -7.54 -14.50 -10.42
N GLU A 90 -8.60 -15.28 -10.70
CA GLU A 90 -9.73 -15.57 -9.80
C GLU A 90 -9.32 -16.20 -8.48
N VAL A 91 -8.44 -17.18 -8.52
CA VAL A 91 -7.97 -17.86 -7.31
C VAL A 91 -7.19 -16.89 -6.39
N GLY A 92 -6.59 -15.85 -6.96
CA GLY A 92 -5.98 -14.73 -6.25
C GLY A 92 -6.94 -13.62 -5.78
N ARG A 93 -8.17 -13.54 -6.33
CA ARG A 93 -9.12 -12.39 -6.18
C ARG A 93 -9.60 -12.09 -4.77
N HIS A 94 -9.63 -13.09 -3.88
CA HIS A 94 -10.33 -12.96 -2.58
C HIS A 94 -9.49 -13.39 -1.39
N ARG A 95 -8.19 -13.61 -1.58
CA ARG A 95 -7.32 -14.06 -0.50
C ARG A 95 -6.31 -12.98 -0.18
N PHE A 96 -6.46 -12.41 1.02
CA PHE A 96 -5.35 -11.70 1.64
C PHE A 96 -4.11 -12.61 1.64
N PHE A 97 -3.00 -12.09 1.15
CA PHE A 97 -1.72 -12.77 1.26
C PHE A 97 -1.38 -12.99 2.73
N ARG A 98 -0.54 -13.99 3.02
CA ARG A 98 -0.16 -14.33 4.40
C ARG A 98 0.42 -13.10 5.13
N TRP A 99 1.20 -12.27 4.44
CA TRP A 99 1.76 -11.04 5.01
C TRP A 99 0.67 -10.00 5.34
N GLN A 100 -0.32 -9.82 4.47
CA GLN A 100 -1.44 -8.89 4.70
C GLN A 100 -2.27 -9.31 5.93
N LYS A 101 -2.52 -10.62 6.07
CA LYS A 101 -3.21 -11.16 7.25
C LYS A 101 -2.43 -10.90 8.54
N SER A 102 -1.11 -11.13 8.53
CA SER A 102 -0.27 -10.86 9.71
C SER A 102 -0.30 -9.38 10.11
N VAL A 103 -0.23 -8.47 9.13
CA VAL A 103 -0.29 -7.02 9.37
C VAL A 103 -1.63 -6.60 9.95
N ILE A 104 -2.75 -7.04 9.36
CA ILE A 104 -4.09 -6.70 9.85
C ILE A 104 -4.30 -7.23 11.27
N ILE A 105 -3.84 -8.46 11.56
CA ILE A 105 -3.94 -9.03 12.92
C ILE A 105 -3.14 -8.21 13.93
N LEU A 106 -1.95 -7.71 13.57
CA LEU A 106 -1.13 -6.88 14.45
C LEU A 106 -1.71 -5.47 14.66
N LEU A 107 -2.49 -4.95 13.72
CA LEU A 107 -3.10 -3.61 13.80
C LEU A 107 -4.41 -3.58 14.60
N VAL A 108 -5.17 -4.68 14.58
CA VAL A 108 -6.51 -4.77 15.20
C VAL A 108 -6.45 -5.35 16.61
N LYS A 109 -5.32 -5.92 17.02
CA LYS A 109 -5.13 -6.57 18.31
C LYS A 109 -4.39 -5.67 19.29
#